data_AF-A0A1T4V5S2-F1
#
_entry.id   AF-A0A1T4V5S2-F1
#
_cell.length_a   1.000
_cell.length_b   1.000
_cell.length_c   1.000
_cell.angle_alpha   90.00
_cell.angle_beta   90.00
_cell.angle_gamma   90.00
#
_symmetry.space_group_name_H-M   'P 1'
#
loop_
_entity.id
_entity.type
_entity.pdbx_description
1 polymer ?
#
loop_
_entity_poly.entity_id
_entity_poly.type
_entity_poly.pdbx_seq_one_letter_code
_entity_poly.pdbx_strand_id
1 'polypeptide(L)' 'MAVVEIPKLPPLMVVGQGKYKYVSTYKIAWDKELKQPRRIAGQNKTVGKIIGGGVEGVIEWTDAFMEEH' A
#
# COMPACT_ATOMS: atom_id res chain seq x y z
N MET A 1 27.08 -16.11 2.55
CA MET A 1 26.09 -15.08 2.90
C MET A 1 24.91 -15.28 1.96
N ALA A 2 23.73 -15.62 2.46
CA ALA A 2 22.55 -15.70 1.61
C ALA A 2 22.24 -14.28 1.11
N VAL A 3 22.30 -14.07 -0.20
CA VAL A 3 21.86 -12.82 -0.82
C VAL A 3 20.33 -12.85 -0.72
N VAL A 4 19.80 -12.24 0.32
CA VAL A 4 18.36 -12.00 0.43
C VAL A 4 18.03 -10.94 -0.61
N GLU A 5 17.50 -11.37 -1.74
CA GLU A 5 16.94 -10.44 -2.72
C GLU A 5 15.78 -9.71 -2.04
N ILE A 6 15.95 -8.41 -1.84
CA ILE A 6 14.93 -7.58 -1.20
C ILE A 6 13.76 -7.48 -2.19
N PRO A 7 12.57 -8.01 -1.85
CA PRO A 7 11.43 -7.96 -2.75
C PRO A 7 11.05 -6.50 -3.01
N LYS A 8 10.94 -6.13 -4.28
CA LYS A 8 10.47 -4.80 -4.67
C LYS A 8 8.98 -4.71 -4.44
N LEU A 9 8.60 -4.12 -3.32
CA LEU A 9 7.20 -3.85 -3.01
C LEU A 9 6.65 -2.72 -3.90
N PRO A 10 5.37 -2.81 -4.31
CA PRO A 10 4.70 -1.69 -4.97
C PRO A 10 4.58 -0.49 -4.02
N PRO A 11 4.24 0.71 -4.51
CA PRO A 11 4.02 1.87 -3.65
C PRO A 11 2.84 1.63 -2.70
N LEU A 12 3.10 1.69 -1.40
CA LEU A 12 2.12 1.43 -0.34
C LEU A 12 1.74 2.72 0.38
N MET A 13 0.49 2.80 0.82
CA MET A 13 -0.02 3.87 1.67
C MET A 13 -0.91 3.33 2.77
N VAL A 14 -0.86 3.96 3.93
CA VAL A 14 -1.78 3.67 5.03
C VAL A 14 -3.06 4.48 4.86
N VAL A 15 -4.20 3.80 4.86
CA VAL A 15 -5.53 4.39 4.75
C VAL A 15 -6.27 4.16 6.07
N GLY A 16 -6.74 5.24 6.70
CA GLY A 16 -7.56 5.13 7.90
C GLY A 16 -9.05 4.99 7.58
N GLN A 17 -9.72 4.06 8.24
CA GLN A 17 -11.17 3.93 8.21
C GLN A 17 -11.67 3.70 9.65
N GLY A 18 -12.11 4.79 10.29
CA GLY A 18 -12.47 4.79 11.70
C GLY A 18 -11.30 4.36 12.60
N LYS A 19 -11.53 3.32 13.41
CA LYS A 19 -10.53 2.74 14.32
C LYS A 19 -9.52 1.80 13.63
N TYR A 20 -9.73 1.47 12.36
CA TYR A 20 -8.87 0.56 11.61
C TYR A 20 -7.95 1.32 10.68
N LYS A 21 -6.74 0.79 10.51
CA LYS A 21 -5.74 1.28 9.56
C LYS A 21 -5.44 0.15 8.58
N TYR A 22 -5.59 0.45 7.31
CA TYR A 22 -5.37 -0.47 6.20
C TYR A 22 -4.14 -0.07 5.41
N VAL A 23 -3.54 -1.03 4.75
CA VAL A 23 -2.45 -0.82 3.81
C VAL A 23 -3.00 -1.03 2.40
N SER A 24 -2.83 -0.04 1.55
CA SER A 24 -3.29 -0.08 0.16
C SER A 24 -2.17 0.27 -0.80
N THR A 25 -2.16 -0.35 -1.97
CA THR A 25 -1.31 0.09 -3.08
C THR A 25 -1.87 1.35 -3.71
N TYR A 26 -1.03 2.13 -4.38
CA TYR A 26 -1.47 3.26 -5.18
C TYR A 26 -0.62 3.42 -6.45
N LYS A 27 -1.21 4.06 -7.46
CA LYS A 27 -0.50 4.52 -8.65
C LYS A 27 -0.58 6.02 -8.74
N ILE A 28 0.51 6.62 -9.19
CA ILE A 28 0.61 8.05 -9.50
C ILE A 28 0.63 8.20 -11.02
N ALA A 29 -0.13 9.15 -11.53
CA ALA A 29 -0.01 9.65 -12.88
C ALA A 29 0.24 11.16 -12.85
N TRP A 30 0.84 11.69 -13.91
CA TRP A 30 0.99 13.13 -14.09
C TRP A 30 -0.35 13.73 -14.49
N ASP A 31 -0.87 14.64 -13.67
CA ASP A 31 -2.06 15.42 -13.98
C ASP A 31 -1.67 16.59 -14.89
N LYS A 32 -2.16 16.58 -16.14
CA LYS A 32 -1.80 17.61 -17.13
C LYS A 32 -2.45 18.95 -16.85
N GLU A 33 -3.60 18.97 -16.18
CA GLU A 33 -4.37 20.19 -15.90
C GLU A 33 -3.76 20.94 -14.73
N LEU A 34 -3.46 20.22 -13.65
CA LEU A 34 -2.88 20.75 -12.43
C LEU A 34 -1.35 20.78 -12.44
N LYS A 35 -0.72 20.22 -13.48
CA LYS A 35 0.74 20.13 -13.67
C LYS A 35 1.47 19.54 -12.46
N GLN A 36 0.90 18.50 -11.87
CA GLN A 36 1.46 17.84 -10.68
C GLN A 36 1.19 16.33 -10.70
N PRO A 37 2.01 15.51 -10.02
CA PRO A 37 1.71 14.09 -9.85
C PRO A 37 0.49 13.91 -8.94
N ARG A 38 -0.50 13.14 -9.39
CA ARG A 38 -1.71 12.83 -8.62
C ARG A 38 -1.93 11.33 -8.55
N ARG A 39 -2.49 10.88 -7.42
CA ARG A 39 -2.96 9.50 -7.29
C ARG A 39 -4.13 9.26 -8.24
N ILE A 40 -4.11 8.14 -8.94
CA ILE A 40 -5.20 7.75 -9.83
C ILE A 40 -6.34 7.22 -8.96
N ALA A 41 -7.46 7.93 -8.92
CA ALA A 41 -8.64 7.52 -8.16
C ALA A 41 -9.15 6.16 -8.66
N GLY A 42 -9.49 5.25 -7.74
CA GLY A 42 -10.04 3.94 -8.05
C GLY A 42 -9.01 2.87 -8.43
N GLN A 43 -7.71 3.20 -8.52
CA GLN A 43 -6.63 2.20 -8.74
C GLN A 43 -5.94 1.77 -7.43
N ASN A 44 -6.53 2.09 -6.29
CA ASN A 44 -6.02 1.71 -4.99
C ASN A 44 -6.58 0.34 -4.61
N LYS A 45 -5.72 -0.63 -4.31
CA LYS A 45 -6.13 -1.96 -3.81
C LYS A 45 -5.67 -2.12 -2.38
N THR A 46 -6.57 -2.47 -1.47
CA THR A 46 -6.20 -2.83 -0.10
C THR A 46 -5.51 -4.19 -0.10
N VAL A 47 -4.30 -4.23 0.45
CA VAL A 47 -3.40 -5.39 0.47
C VAL A 47 -3.07 -5.85 1.88
N GLY A 48 -3.49 -5.11 2.90
CA GLY A 48 -3.33 -5.53 4.28
C GLY A 48 -3.98 -4.60 5.30
N LYS A 49 -3.79 -4.93 6.56
CA LYS A 49 -4.33 -4.24 7.74
C LYS A 49 -3.24 -4.14 8.81
N ILE A 50 -3.18 -2.99 9.48
CA ILE A 50 -2.29 -2.83 10.64
C ILE A 50 -3.01 -3.36 11.89
N ILE A 51 -2.39 -4.32 12.55
CA ILE A 51 -2.90 -4.89 13.80
C ILE A 51 -2.77 -3.84 14.91
N GLY A 52 -3.82 -3.67 15.71
CA GLY A 52 -3.85 -2.71 16.82
C GLY A 52 -4.33 -1.30 16.46
N GLY A 53 -4.64 -1.01 15.18
CA GLY A 53 -5.29 0.24 14.77
C GLY A 53 -4.40 1.50 14.82
N GLY A 54 -3.12 1.34 15.14
CA GLY A 54 -2.11 2.39 15.07
C GLY A 54 -1.66 2.71 13.64
N VAL A 55 -0.95 3.82 13.47
CA VAL A 55 -0.34 4.23 12.18
C VAL A 55 0.90 3.42 11.84
N GLU A 56 1.48 2.77 12.86
CA GLU A 56 2.66 1.91 12.80
C GLU A 56 2.32 0.60 13.51
N GLY A 57 2.87 -0.52 13.05
CA GLY A 57 2.62 -1.83 13.64
C GLY A 57 2.82 -2.98 12.66
N VAL A 58 2.48 -4.19 13.13
CA VAL A 58 2.53 -5.41 12.32
C VAL A 58 1.41 -5.36 11.27
N ILE A 59 1.76 -5.65 10.02
CA ILE A 59 0.82 -5.72 8.91
C ILE A 59 0.38 -7.18 8.72
N GLU A 60 -0.92 -7.39 8.80
CA GLU A 60 -1.60 -8.60 8.33
C GLU A 60 -1.86 -8.42 6.83
N TRP A 61 -1.03 -9.04 6.00
CA TRP A 61 -1.16 -9.03 4.54
C TRP A 61 -2.28 -9.97 4.10
N THR A 62 -2.95 -9.61 3.00
CA THR A 62 -3.90 -10.51 2.33
C THR A 62 -3.17 -11.63 1.61
N ASP A 63 -3.73 -12.84 1.57
CA ASP A 63 -3.15 -13.99 0.85
C ASP A 63 -2.82 -13.64 -0.61
N ALA A 64 -3.74 -12.98 -1.32
CA ALA A 64 -3.55 -12.56 -2.71
C ALA A 64 -2.36 -11.61 -2.93
N PHE A 65 -1.87 -10.91 -1.89
CA PHE A 65 -0.68 -10.07 -1.98
C PHE A 65 0.60 -10.88 -1.71
N MET A 66 0.52 -11.86 -0.81
CA MET A 66 1.61 -12.79 -0.49
C MET A 66 1.84 -13.84 -1.59
N GLU A 67 0.83 -14.15 -2.39
CA GLU A 67 0.97 -15.03 -3.56
C GLU A 67 1.60 -14.31 -4.76
N GLU A 68 1.45 -12.98 -4.84
CA GLU A 68 1.98 -12.15 -5.93
C GLU A 68 3.45 -11.71 -5.68
N HIS A 69 3.93 -11.80 -4.43
CA HIS A 69 5.21 -11.25 -3.97
C HIS A 69 5.94 -12.14 -2.96
#